data_AF-A0A496S4L1-F1
#
_entry.id   AF-A0A496S4L1-F1
#
_cell.length_a   1.000
_cell.length_b   1.000
_cell.length_c   1.000
_cell.angle_alpha   90.00
_cell.angle_beta   90.00
_cell.angle_gamma   90.00
#
_symmetry.space_group_name_H-M   'P 1'
#
loop_
_entity.id
_entity.type
_entity.pdbx_description
1 polymer ?
#
loop_
_entity_poly.entity_id
_entity_poly.type
_entity_poly.pdbx_seq_one_letter_code
_entity_poly.pdbx_strand_id
1 'polypeptide(L)'
;MEKKGFTLVEILITTFLGVTALGVILNSLISTAYLLDISQEEEIASYHLTNLAERILATPLDYVTDRFPPGVEDGPSDNPYADIVGGYSLNNEHITVTYPNPDAEPLELKITLSWQDRKGRTHTRSLSTFKSR
;
A
#
# COMPACT_ATOMS: atom_id res chain seq x y z
N MET A 1 34.13 -11.11 53.11
CA MET A 1 33.54 -10.75 51.80
C MET A 1 33.41 -9.23 51.77
N GLU A 2 34.37 -8.54 51.17
CA GLU A 2 34.29 -7.09 50.99
C GLU A 2 33.21 -6.77 49.96
N LYS A 3 32.16 -6.07 50.38
CA LYS A 3 31.18 -5.47 49.47
C LYS A 3 31.84 -4.24 48.84
N LYS A 4 32.40 -4.39 47.64
CA LYS A 4 32.86 -3.23 46.85
C LYS A 4 31.63 -2.53 46.29
N GLY A 5 31.38 -1.30 46.75
CA GLY A 5 30.31 -0.45 46.24
C GLY A 5 30.68 0.15 44.88
N PHE A 6 29.68 0.41 44.04
CA PHE A 6 29.87 1.11 42.77
C PHE A 6 30.38 2.53 43.01
N THR A 7 31.35 2.96 42.20
CA THR A 7 31.82 4.35 42.25
C THR A 7 30.83 5.27 41.53
N LEU A 8 30.74 6.53 41.96
CA LEU A 8 29.84 7.52 41.35
C LEU A 8 30.07 7.67 39.84
N VAL A 9 31.34 7.60 39.42
CA VAL A 9 31.75 7.69 38.01
C VAL A 9 31.22 6.51 37.20
N GLU A 10 31.27 5.31 37.77
CA GLU A 10 30.80 4.09 37.11
C GLU A 10 29.28 4.09 36.94
N ILE A 11 28.53 4.65 37.90
CA ILE A 11 27.09 4.88 37.76
C ILE A 11 26.81 5.86 36.61
N LEU A 12 27.52 6.99 36.53
CA LEU A 12 27.34 7.99 35.47
C LEU A 12 27.60 7.40 34.07
N ILE A 13 28.67 6.63 33.92
CA ILE A 13 29.01 5.96 32.65
C ILE A 13 27.93 4.93 32.30
N THR A 14 27.51 4.12 33.26
CA THR A 14 26.47 3.09 33.04
C THR A 14 25.13 3.72 32.66
N THR A 15 24.73 4.82 33.31
CA THR A 15 23.52 5.56 32.94
C THR A 15 23.63 6.16 31.54
N PHE A 16 24.77 6.76 31.19
CA PHE A 16 24.98 7.31 29.85
C PHE A 16 24.88 6.24 28.76
N LEU A 17 25.52 5.09 28.95
CA LEU A 17 25.41 3.94 28.04
C LEU A 17 23.98 3.39 28.00
N GLY A 18 23.30 3.34 29.14
CA GLY A 18 21.89 2.91 29.23
C GLY A 18 20.95 3.82 28.43
N VAL A 19 21.10 5.14 28.56
CA VAL A 19 20.28 6.12 27.84
C VAL A 19 20.53 6.07 26.34
N THR A 20 21.79 5.96 25.91
CA THR A 20 22.12 5.84 24.49
C THR A 20 21.60 4.54 23.89
N ALA A 21 21.75 3.41 24.60
CA ALA A 21 21.20 2.12 24.17
C ALA A 21 19.66 2.15 24.07
N LEU A 22 18.97 2.72 25.06
CA LEU A 22 17.51 2.87 25.04
C LEU A 22 17.06 3.74 23.86
N GLY A 23 17.79 4.83 23.55
CA GLY A 23 17.50 5.68 22.40
C GLY A 23 17.54 4.94 21.07
N VAL A 24 18.55 4.07 20.88
CA VAL A 24 18.67 3.24 19.67
C VAL A 24 17.51 2.23 19.58
N ILE A 25 17.17 1.57 20.69
CA ILE A 25 16.08 0.58 20.73
C ILE A 25 14.74 1.24 20.39
N LEU A 26 14.44 2.40 20.95
CA LEU A 26 13.19 3.13 20.68
C LEU A 26 13.09 3.54 19.20
N ASN A 27 14.18 4.01 18.60
CA ASN A 27 14.20 4.36 17.18
C ASN A 27 13.96 3.12 16.29
N SER A 28 14.57 1.99 16.64
CA SER A 28 14.35 0.71 15.95
C SER A 28 12.90 0.25 16.03
N LEU A 29 12.25 0.39 17.19
CA LEU A 29 10.84 0.03 17.38
C LEU A 29 9.91 0.92 16.54
N ILE A 30 10.15 2.23 16.50
CA ILE A 30 9.38 3.17 15.67
C ILE A 30 9.53 2.82 14.18
N SER A 31 10.75 2.52 13.74
CA SER A 31 11.03 2.12 12.36
C SER A 31 10.33 0.81 12.00
N THR A 32 10.32 -0.16 12.91
CA THR A 32 9.64 -1.44 12.73
C THR A 32 8.12 -1.25 12.64
N ALA A 33 7.53 -0.43 13.50
CA ALA A 33 6.10 -0.13 13.43
C ALA A 33 5.72 0.52 12.10
N TYR A 34 6.54 1.46 11.61
CA TYR A 34 6.32 2.09 10.30
C TYR A 34 6.42 1.09 9.14
N LEU A 35 7.36 0.14 9.19
CA LEU A 35 7.47 -0.92 8.19
C LEU A 35 6.25 -1.86 8.20
N LEU A 36 5.72 -2.17 9.38
CA LEU A 36 4.51 -2.99 9.52
C LEU A 36 3.28 -2.29 8.94
N ASP A 37 3.14 -0.98 9.16
CA ASP A 37 2.07 -0.19 8.56
C ASP A 37 2.16 -0.22 7.02
N ILE A 38 3.33 0.06 6.44
CA ILE A 38 3.52 0.01 4.98
C ILE A 38 3.23 -1.39 4.44
N SER A 39 3.70 -2.44 5.13
CA SER A 39 3.48 -3.81 4.70
C SER A 39 1.98 -4.17 4.65
N GLN A 40 1.19 -3.67 5.62
CA GLN A 40 -0.26 -3.87 5.62
C GLN A 40 -0.93 -3.07 4.49
N GLU A 41 -0.52 -1.82 4.28
CA GLU A 41 -1.03 -0.99 3.18
C GLU A 41 -0.77 -1.64 1.81
N GLU A 42 0.42 -2.20 1.60
CA GLU A 42 0.80 -2.92 0.39
C GLU A 42 -0.01 -4.21 0.17
N GLU A 43 -0.35 -4.93 1.24
CA GLU A 43 -1.21 -6.12 1.19
C GLU A 43 -2.64 -5.74 0.77
N ILE A 44 -3.19 -4.70 1.37
CA ILE A 44 -4.52 -4.15 1.02
C ILE A 44 -4.52 -3.68 -0.44
N ALA A 45 -3.50 -2.93 -0.87
CA ALA A 45 -3.37 -2.46 -2.25
C ALA A 45 -3.32 -3.64 -3.24
N SER A 46 -2.59 -4.70 -2.90
CA SER A 46 -2.50 -5.92 -3.72
C SER A 46 -3.85 -6.63 -3.82
N TYR A 47 -4.57 -6.73 -2.70
CA TYR A 47 -5.91 -7.31 -2.66
C TYR A 47 -6.89 -6.52 -3.53
N HIS A 48 -6.90 -5.18 -3.43
CA HIS A 48 -7.76 -4.32 -4.25
C HIS A 48 -7.43 -4.43 -5.74
N LEU A 49 -6.15 -4.41 -6.11
CA LEU A 49 -5.72 -4.58 -7.50
C LEU A 49 -6.17 -5.92 -8.08
N THR A 50 -6.06 -6.99 -7.30
CA THR A 50 -6.45 -8.34 -7.73
C THR A 50 -7.97 -8.44 -7.88
N ASN A 51 -8.73 -7.93 -6.90
CA ASN A 51 -10.19 -7.89 -6.94
C ASN A 51 -10.68 -7.08 -8.15
N LEU A 52 -10.07 -5.93 -8.43
CA LEU A 52 -10.42 -5.12 -9.60
C LEU A 52 -10.07 -5.82 -10.91
N ALA A 53 -8.91 -6.49 -10.99
CA ALA A 53 -8.56 -7.30 -12.15
C ALA A 53 -9.57 -8.42 -12.39
N GLU A 54 -9.99 -9.13 -11.34
CA GLU A 54 -11.02 -10.16 -11.41
C GLU A 54 -12.37 -9.59 -11.88
N ARG A 55 -12.77 -8.41 -11.40
CA ARG A 55 -14.00 -7.74 -11.88
C ARG A 55 -13.93 -7.35 -13.34
N ILE A 56 -12.80 -6.83 -13.81
CA ILE A 56 -12.59 -6.51 -15.23
C ILE A 56 -12.63 -7.79 -16.07
N LEU A 57 -12.01 -8.87 -15.58
CA LEU A 57 -12.07 -10.19 -16.23
C LEU A 57 -13.48 -10.79 -16.23
N ALA A 58 -14.28 -10.54 -15.20
CA ALA A 58 -15.69 -10.97 -15.12
C ALA A 58 -16.66 -10.10 -15.94
N THR A 59 -16.26 -8.87 -16.29
CA THR A 59 -17.09 -7.95 -17.09
C THR A 59 -17.04 -8.36 -18.57
N PRO A 60 -18.17 -8.43 -19.31
CA PRO A 60 -18.13 -8.72 -20.74
C PRO A 60 -17.33 -7.66 -21.51
N LEU A 61 -16.58 -8.07 -22.54
CA LEU A 61 -15.64 -7.19 -23.27
C LEU A 61 -16.31 -5.91 -23.78
N ASP A 62 -17.54 -6.03 -24.29
CA ASP A 62 -18.32 -4.91 -24.84
C ASP A 62 -18.61 -3.79 -23.82
N TYR A 63 -18.57 -4.10 -22.52
CA TYR A 63 -18.85 -3.14 -21.44
C TYR A 63 -17.59 -2.74 -20.66
N VAL A 64 -16.40 -3.26 -21.01
CA VAL A 64 -15.16 -2.96 -20.25
C VAL A 64 -14.80 -1.50 -20.39
N THR A 65 -14.82 -0.94 -21.60
CA THR A 65 -14.48 0.47 -21.85
C THR A 65 -15.47 1.44 -21.22
N ASP A 66 -16.74 1.04 -21.10
CA ASP A 66 -17.79 1.87 -20.52
C ASP A 66 -17.72 1.88 -18.99
N ARG A 67 -17.45 0.71 -18.38
CA ARG A 67 -17.35 0.57 -16.92
C ARG A 67 -15.99 0.96 -16.37
N PHE A 68 -14.94 0.84 -17.18
CA PHE A 68 -13.56 1.15 -16.81
C PHE A 68 -12.92 2.02 -17.91
N PRO A 69 -13.38 3.27 -18.07
CA PRO A 69 -12.84 4.16 -19.09
C PRO A 69 -11.34 4.42 -18.86
N PRO A 70 -10.55 4.47 -19.95
CA PRO A 70 -9.10 4.59 -19.84
C PRO A 70 -8.71 5.94 -19.23
N GLY A 71 -7.84 5.90 -18.21
CA GLY A 71 -7.26 7.08 -17.59
C GLY A 71 -8.19 7.84 -16.65
N VAL A 72 -9.40 7.35 -16.40
CA VAL A 72 -10.32 7.96 -15.43
C VAL A 72 -9.97 7.47 -14.03
N GLU A 73 -9.72 8.41 -13.15
CA GLU A 73 -9.48 8.17 -11.73
C GLU A 73 -10.79 7.76 -11.05
N ASP A 74 -10.75 6.66 -10.31
CA ASP A 74 -11.87 6.06 -9.56
C ASP A 74 -13.08 5.62 -10.40
N GLY A 75 -12.95 5.70 -11.73
CA GLY A 75 -13.97 5.31 -12.69
C GLY A 75 -15.16 6.30 -12.76
N PRO A 76 -16.18 5.98 -13.59
CA PRO A 76 -17.35 6.84 -13.74
C PRO A 76 -18.24 6.76 -12.49
N SER A 77 -18.94 7.85 -12.18
CA SER A 77 -19.83 7.95 -11.00
C SER A 77 -20.90 6.86 -10.92
N ASP A 78 -21.30 6.33 -12.07
CA ASP A 78 -22.35 5.31 -12.21
C ASP A 78 -21.79 3.89 -12.24
N ASN A 79 -20.48 3.72 -11.96
CA ASN A 79 -19.85 2.41 -11.95
C ASN A 79 -20.36 1.60 -10.75
N PRO A 80 -20.98 0.41 -10.96
CA PRO A 80 -21.39 -0.47 -9.87
C PRO A 80 -20.21 -0.99 -9.03
N TYR A 81 -18.98 -0.71 -9.46
CA TYR A 81 -17.74 -1.12 -8.80
C TYR A 81 -16.96 0.04 -8.17
N ALA A 82 -17.54 1.24 -8.05
CA ALA A 82 -16.93 2.38 -7.35
C ALA A 82 -16.67 2.10 -5.86
N ASP A 83 -17.43 1.17 -5.28
CA ASP A 83 -17.23 0.77 -3.89
C ASP A 83 -16.14 -0.32 -3.75
N ILE A 84 -15.16 -0.01 -2.92
CA ILE A 84 -14.13 -0.96 -2.46
C ILE A 84 -14.82 -2.08 -1.68
N VAL A 85 -14.68 -3.33 -2.14
CA VAL A 85 -15.21 -4.49 -1.41
C VAL A 85 -14.23 -4.88 -0.32
N GLY A 86 -14.68 -4.81 0.93
CA GLY A 86 -13.90 -5.20 2.11
C GLY A 86 -13.87 -4.17 3.23
N GLY A 87 -14.27 -2.91 2.97
CA GLY A 87 -14.37 -1.87 4.00
C GLY A 87 -13.04 -1.36 4.57
N TYR A 88 -11.91 -1.91 4.11
CA TYR A 88 -10.57 -1.37 4.37
C TYR A 88 -10.25 -0.38 3.24
N SER A 89 -10.06 0.89 3.58
CA SER A 89 -9.70 1.94 2.62
C SER A 89 -8.27 2.40 2.87
N LEU A 90 -7.45 2.47 1.83
CA LEU A 90 -6.17 3.17 1.96
C LEU A 90 -6.44 4.68 2.03
N ASN A 91 -5.52 5.41 2.66
CA ASN A 91 -5.67 6.85 2.77
C ASN A 91 -5.43 7.51 1.41
N ASN A 92 -6.38 8.32 0.95
CA ASN A 92 -6.35 8.97 -0.37
C ASN A 92 -6.03 7.97 -1.49
N GLU A 93 -6.77 6.87 -1.50
CA GLU A 93 -6.67 5.82 -2.51
C GLU A 93 -7.29 6.27 -3.82
N HIS A 94 -6.57 6.07 -4.91
CA HIS A 94 -7.04 6.33 -6.26
C HIS A 94 -6.67 5.19 -7.20
N ILE A 95 -7.64 4.75 -8.00
CA ILE A 95 -7.44 3.66 -8.95
C ILE A 95 -7.66 4.17 -10.37
N THR A 96 -6.74 3.83 -11.26
CA THR A 96 -6.80 4.19 -12.68
C THR A 96 -6.57 2.96 -13.53
N VAL A 97 -7.42 2.76 -14.52
CA VAL A 97 -7.26 1.69 -15.51
C VAL A 97 -6.85 2.30 -16.84
N THR A 98 -5.85 1.73 -17.51
CA THR A 98 -5.34 2.22 -18.80
C THR A 98 -5.19 1.09 -19.79
N TYR A 99 -5.45 1.41 -21.06
CA TYR A 99 -5.37 0.50 -22.20
C TYR A 99 -4.54 1.17 -23.30
N PRO A 100 -3.50 0.53 -23.85
CA PRO A 100 -2.79 1.06 -25.00
C PRO A 100 -3.66 1.14 -26.26
N ASN A 101 -4.53 0.13 -26.45
CA ASN A 101 -5.48 0.07 -27.56
C ASN A 101 -6.76 -0.66 -27.10
N PRO A 102 -7.92 0.02 -27.00
CA PRO A 102 -9.18 -0.60 -26.55
C PRO A 102 -9.72 -1.65 -27.53
N ASP A 103 -9.34 -1.58 -28.80
CA ASP A 103 -9.78 -2.51 -29.85
C ASP A 103 -8.77 -3.66 -30.08
N ALA A 104 -7.71 -3.77 -29.26
CA ALA A 104 -6.72 -4.83 -29.40
C ALA A 104 -7.25 -6.20 -28.94
N GLU A 105 -6.83 -7.25 -29.63
CA GLU A 105 -7.08 -8.64 -29.26
C GLU A 105 -5.73 -9.39 -29.15
N PRO A 106 -5.29 -9.79 -27.93
CA PRO A 106 -5.93 -9.59 -26.63
C PRO A 106 -5.87 -8.13 -26.14
N LEU A 107 -6.85 -7.72 -25.34
CA LEU A 107 -6.89 -6.42 -24.70
C LEU A 107 -5.91 -6.41 -23.53
N GLU A 108 -4.87 -5.58 -23.61
CA GLU A 108 -3.93 -5.34 -22.53
C GLU A 108 -4.49 -4.29 -21.56
N LEU A 109 -4.62 -4.69 -20.30
CA LEU A 109 -5.20 -3.89 -19.22
C LEU A 109 -4.09 -3.58 -18.22
N LYS A 110 -3.83 -2.30 -17.96
CA LYS A 110 -2.93 -1.86 -16.90
C LYS A 110 -3.71 -1.12 -15.83
N ILE A 111 -3.83 -1.75 -14.66
CA ILE A 111 -4.49 -1.21 -13.48
C ILE A 111 -3.41 -0.60 -12.59
N THR A 112 -3.57 0.65 -12.21
CA THR A 112 -2.65 1.37 -11.31
C THR A 112 -3.44 1.86 -10.11
N LEU A 113 -2.96 1.55 -8.92
CA LEU A 113 -3.51 2.00 -7.66
C LEU A 113 -2.47 2.89 -6.99
N SER A 114 -2.89 4.06 -6.53
CA SER A 114 -2.07 4.97 -5.75
C SER A 114 -2.73 5.26 -4.41
N TRP A 115 -1.92 5.43 -3.37
CA TRP A 115 -2.40 5.79 -2.04
C TRP A 115 -1.35 6.63 -1.31
N GLN A 116 -1.72 7.26 -0.21
CA GLN A 116 -0.79 7.99 0.65
C GLN A 116 -0.56 7.28 1.97
N ASP A 117 0.70 7.14 2.37
CA ASP A 117 1.01 6.66 3.72
C ASP A 117 0.63 7.69 4.80
N ARG A 118 0.73 7.30 6.07
CA ARG A 118 0.49 8.21 7.22
C ARG A 118 1.41 9.45 7.26
N LYS A 119 2.51 9.46 6.51
CA LYS A 119 3.44 10.60 6.39
C LYS A 119 3.14 11.45 5.14
N GLY A 120 2.08 11.15 4.39
CA GLY A 120 1.68 11.85 3.18
C GLY A 120 2.52 11.49 1.95
N ARG A 121 3.27 10.39 1.98
CA ARG A 121 4.03 9.92 0.82
C ARG A 121 3.12 9.11 -0.08
N THR A 122 3.09 9.47 -1.35
CA THR A 122 2.36 8.70 -2.37
C THR A 122 3.12 7.42 -2.72
N HIS A 123 2.43 6.31 -2.60
CA HIS A 123 2.85 5.00 -3.09
C HIS A 123 1.99 4.61 -4.28
N THR A 124 2.57 3.82 -5.18
CA THR A 124 1.90 3.39 -6.40
C THR A 124 2.20 1.93 -6.65
N ARG A 125 1.18 1.17 -7.02
CA ARG A 125 1.31 -0.23 -7.41
C ARG A 125 0.51 -0.47 -8.68
N SER A 126 1.05 -1.28 -9.58
CA SER A 126 0.39 -1.58 -10.85
C SER A 126 0.33 -3.07 -11.12
N LEU A 127 -0.78 -3.50 -11.72
CA LEU A 127 -1.01 -4.86 -12.20
C LEU A 127 -1.40 -4.80 -13.68
N SER A 128 -0.71 -5.59 -14.49
CA SER A 128 -1.06 -5.76 -15.90
C SER A 128 -1.70 -7.13 -16.11
N THR A 129 -2.78 -7.16 -16.90
CA THR A 129 -3.49 -8.40 -17.25
C THR A 129 -3.96 -8.34 -18.71
N PHE A 130 -4.26 -9.51 -19.28
CA PHE A 130 -4.75 -9.64 -20.65
C PHE A 130 -6.15 -10.25 -20.63
N LYS A 131 -7.03 -9.73 -21.48
CA LYS A 131 -8.36 -10.28 -21.71
C LYS A 131 -8.53 -10.62 -23.19
N SER A 132 -8.81 -11.88 -23.49
CA SER A 132 -9.26 -12.32 -24.81
C SER A 132 -10.79 -12.38 -24.85
N ARG A 133 -11.38 -12.47 -26.05
CA ARG A 133 -12.79 -12.83 -26.22
C ARG A 133 -13.11 -14.20 -25.61
#